data_AF-A0A8J7N6I9-F1
#
_entry.id   AF-A0A8J7N6I9-F1
#
_cell.length_a   1.000
_cell.length_b   1.000
_cell.length_c   1.000
_cell.angle_alpha   90.00
_cell.angle_beta   90.00
_cell.angle_gamma   90.00
#
_symmetry.space_group_name_H-M   'P 1'
#
loop_
_entity.id
_entity.type
_entity.pdbx_description
1 polymer ?
#
loop_
_entity_poly.entity_id
_entity_poly.type
_entity_poly.pdbx_seq_one_letter_code
_entity_poly.pdbx_strand_id
1 'polypeptide(L)'
;MTETPLSAPSRDSVDRVVLQFQPPDHPGLPGVAVQEDLSACVRLGDVLFLACDETAGIERLRLTPAGWGDHHHYDLAGFVDLPAGPGDE
;
A
#
# COMPACT_ATOMS: atom_id res chain seq x y z
N MET A 1 -3.72 -48.71 -17.39
CA MET A 1 -3.80 -47.63 -16.39
C MET A 1 -2.76 -46.61 -16.80
N THR A 2 -3.19 -45.49 -17.38
CA THR A 2 -2.31 -44.37 -17.76
C THR A 2 -2.75 -43.17 -16.95
N GLU A 3 -1.88 -42.71 -16.05
CA GLU A 3 -2.12 -41.57 -15.20
C GLU A 3 -2.11 -40.28 -16.03
N THR A 4 -3.20 -39.52 -15.94
CA THR A 4 -3.30 -38.17 -16.50
C THR A 4 -2.42 -37.23 -15.67
N PRO A 5 -1.48 -36.48 -16.26
CA PRO A 5 -0.69 -35.52 -15.49
C PRO A 5 -1.60 -34.41 -14.96
N LEU A 6 -1.51 -34.16 -13.65
CA LEU A 6 -2.17 -33.04 -12.98
C LEU A 6 -1.61 -31.74 -13.57
N SER A 7 -2.47 -30.94 -14.20
CA SER A 7 -2.08 -29.63 -14.71
C SER A 7 -1.55 -28.79 -13.55
N ALA A 8 -0.29 -28.34 -13.65
CA ALA A 8 0.26 -27.38 -12.70
C ALA A 8 -0.63 -26.13 -12.67
N PRO A 9 -0.82 -25.48 -11.50
CA PRO A 9 -1.55 -24.22 -11.44
C PRO A 9 -0.89 -23.24 -12.41
N SER A 10 -1.69 -22.68 -13.32
CA SER A 10 -1.32 -21.53 -14.12
C SER A 10 -0.77 -20.48 -13.16
N ARG A 11 0.47 -20.05 -13.35
CA ARG A 11 1.02 -18.91 -12.61
C ARG A 11 0.03 -17.76 -12.81
N ASP A 12 -0.69 -17.42 -11.75
CA ASP A 12 -1.76 -16.44 -11.76
C ASP A 12 -1.34 -15.21 -12.57
N SER A 13 -2.25 -14.76 -13.42
CA SER A 13 -2.18 -13.42 -14.00
C SER A 13 -1.89 -12.46 -12.86
N VAL A 14 -0.77 -11.73 -12.91
CA VAL A 14 -0.51 -10.69 -11.94
C VAL A 14 -1.58 -9.63 -12.17
N ASP A 15 -2.55 -9.54 -11.26
CA ASP A 15 -3.58 -8.51 -11.33
C ASP A 15 -2.89 -7.15 -11.29
N ARG A 16 -3.00 -6.41 -12.40
CA ARG A 16 -2.37 -5.11 -12.54
C ARG A 16 -3.23 -4.08 -11.81
N VAL A 17 -2.66 -3.45 -10.79
CA VAL A 17 -3.25 -2.29 -10.13
C VAL A 17 -2.70 -1.00 -10.75
N VAL A 18 -3.56 -0.03 -10.98
CA VAL A 18 -3.19 1.32 -11.45
C VAL A 18 -3.67 2.32 -10.41
N LEU A 19 -2.72 3.05 -9.80
CA LEU A 19 -3.00 4.17 -8.90
C LEU A 19 -2.78 5.47 -9.67
N GLN A 20 -3.74 6.39 -9.58
CA GLN A 20 -3.66 7.70 -10.22
C GLN A 20 -3.75 8.77 -9.15
N PHE A 21 -2.72 9.62 -9.09
CA PHE A 21 -2.61 10.68 -8.10
C PHE A 21 -2.92 12.02 -8.74
N GLN A 22 -3.62 12.87 -8.00
CA GLN A 22 -3.62 14.29 -8.31
C GLN A 22 -2.24 14.86 -7.94
N PRO A 23 -1.76 15.92 -8.63
CA PRO A 23 -0.54 16.60 -8.24
C PRO A 23 -0.61 17.03 -6.77
N PRO A 24 0.46 16.85 -5.98
CA PRO A 24 0.46 17.30 -4.59
C PRO A 24 0.36 18.82 -4.52
N ASP A 25 -0.34 19.34 -3.51
CA ASP A 25 -0.45 20.78 -3.27
C ASP A 25 0.93 21.42 -2.97
N HIS A 26 1.85 20.64 -2.39
CA HIS A 26 3.20 21.07 -2.01
C HIS A 26 4.24 20.07 -2.53
N PRO A 27 4.70 20.20 -3.79
CA PRO A 27 5.65 19.26 -4.39
C PRO A 27 7.05 19.36 -3.73
N GLY A 28 7.68 18.21 -3.49
CA GLY A 28 9.10 18.10 -3.11
C GLY A 28 9.41 18.17 -1.62
N LEU A 29 8.42 18.03 -0.73
CA LEU A 29 8.65 17.79 0.70
C LEU A 29 8.61 16.27 0.96
N PRO A 30 9.73 15.64 1.33
CA PRO A 30 9.78 14.20 1.62
C PRO A 30 8.76 13.81 2.69
N GLY A 31 8.11 12.67 2.51
CA GLY A 31 7.10 12.16 3.45
C GLY A 31 5.77 12.92 3.46
N VAL A 32 5.59 13.93 2.60
CA VAL A 32 4.31 14.65 2.43
C VAL A 32 3.42 13.99 1.39
N ALA A 33 4.02 13.32 0.41
CA ALA A 33 3.34 12.72 -0.72
C ALA A 33 3.36 11.20 -0.62
N VAL A 34 2.20 10.58 -0.42
CA VAL A 34 2.08 9.11 -0.32
C VAL A 34 2.72 8.40 -1.52
N GLN A 35 2.65 8.99 -2.72
CA GLN A 35 3.20 8.39 -3.94
C GLN A 35 4.73 8.22 -3.96
N GLU A 36 5.46 8.85 -3.03
CA GLU A 36 6.92 8.78 -3.00
C GLU A 36 7.41 7.43 -2.42
N ASP A 37 6.67 6.84 -1.49
CA ASP A 37 7.15 5.69 -0.68
C ASP A 37 6.27 4.42 -0.81
N LEU A 38 5.41 4.35 -1.84
CA LEU A 38 4.45 3.23 -1.98
C LEU A 38 5.14 1.90 -2.26
N SER A 39 4.98 0.96 -1.33
CA SER A 39 5.48 -0.41 -1.47
C SER A 39 4.37 -1.43 -1.74
N ALA A 40 3.16 -1.20 -1.19
CA ALA A 40 2.02 -2.11 -1.36
C ALA A 40 0.68 -1.38 -1.27
N CYS A 41 -0.36 -2.00 -1.83
CA CYS A 41 -1.74 -1.53 -1.69
C CYS A 41 -2.73 -2.70 -1.61
N VAL A 42 -3.84 -2.48 -0.91
CA VAL A 42 -4.98 -3.40 -0.90
C VAL A 42 -6.29 -2.63 -0.80
N ARG A 43 -7.28 -3.04 -1.58
CA ARG A 43 -8.65 -2.52 -1.49
C ARG A 43 -9.55 -3.53 -0.78
N LEU A 44 -10.21 -3.08 0.28
CA LEU A 44 -11.21 -3.83 1.02
C LEU A 44 -12.55 -3.07 0.98
N GLY A 45 -13.43 -3.49 0.06
CA GLY A 45 -14.69 -2.77 -0.19
C GLY A 45 -14.44 -1.34 -0.65
N ASP A 46 -14.91 -0.36 0.12
CA ASP A 46 -14.75 1.08 -0.15
C ASP A 46 -13.59 1.71 0.64
N VAL A 47 -12.67 0.89 1.13
CA VAL A 47 -11.46 1.34 1.82
C VAL A 47 -10.24 0.90 1.02
N LEU A 48 -9.33 1.84 0.78
CA LEU A 48 -8.02 1.60 0.19
C LEU A 48 -6.96 1.77 1.26
N PHE A 49 -6.16 0.73 1.48
CA PHE A 49 -4.98 0.77 2.31
C PHE A 49 -3.73 0.83 1.44
N LEU A 50 -2.79 1.67 1.84
CA LEU A 50 -1.49 1.85 1.20
C LEU A 50 -0.41 1.68 2.28
N ALA A 51 0.68 1.00 1.94
CA ALA A 51 1.84 0.88 2.82
C ALA A 51 3.00 1.70 2.26
N CYS A 52 3.69 2.40 3.17
CA CYS A 52 4.87 3.19 2.87
C CYS A 52 6.08 2.57 3.58
N ASP A 53 7.13 2.18 2.85
CA ASP A 53 8.27 1.46 3.43
C ASP A 53 9.26 2.37 4.18
N GLU A 54 9.33 3.66 3.86
CA GLU A 54 10.20 4.62 4.56
C GLU A 54 9.65 5.09 5.91
N THR A 55 8.33 5.24 6.04
CA THR A 55 7.70 5.83 7.24
C THR A 55 7.14 4.81 8.22
N ALA A 56 7.26 3.50 7.91
CA ALA A 56 6.59 2.43 8.65
C ALA A 56 5.11 2.75 8.94
N GLY A 57 4.43 3.31 7.94
CA GLY A 57 3.06 3.80 8.05
C GLY A 57 2.09 3.01 7.17
N ILE A 58 0.83 2.96 7.60
CA ILE A 58 -0.30 2.52 6.78
C ILE A 58 -1.23 3.70 6.53
N GLU A 59 -1.41 4.08 5.28
CA GLU A 59 -2.38 5.08 4.88
C GLU A 59 -3.73 4.41 4.58
N ARG A 60 -4.81 5.02 5.08
CA ARG A 60 -6.18 4.58 4.80
C ARG A 60 -6.95 5.70 4.11
N LEU A 61 -7.47 5.39 2.93
CA LEU A 61 -8.39 6.24 2.17
C LEU A 61 -9.76 5.57 2.11
N ARG A 62 -10.83 6.37 2.06
CA ARG A 62 -12.19 5.92 1.79
C ARG A 62 -12.63 6.38 0.40
N LEU A 63 -13.44 5.57 -0.26
CA LEU A 63 -14.07 5.95 -1.50
C LEU A 63 -15.12 7.04 -1.21
N THR A 64 -15.00 8.16 -1.90
CA THR A 64 -15.95 9.29 -1.83
C THR A 64 -16.50 9.58 -3.23
N PRO A 65 -17.56 10.40 -3.36
CA PRO A 65 -18.03 10.84 -4.67
C PRO A 65 -16.98 11.58 -5.53
N ALA A 66 -15.95 12.14 -4.89
CA ALA A 66 -14.86 12.85 -5.56
C ALA A 66 -13.63 11.96 -5.84
N GLY A 67 -13.67 10.67 -5.47
CA GLY A 67 -12.54 9.74 -5.54
C GLY A 67 -12.07 9.28 -4.16
N TRP A 68 -10.83 8.78 -4.08
CA TRP A 68 -10.24 8.33 -2.82
C TRP A 68 -9.85 9.54 -1.96
N GLY A 69 -10.38 9.60 -0.74
CA GLY A 69 -10.14 10.71 0.20
C GLY A 69 -10.28 10.25 1.64
N ASP A 70 -10.59 11.18 2.55
CA ASP A 70 -10.73 10.88 4.00
C ASP A 70 -9.51 10.12 4.54
N HIS A 71 -8.36 10.69 4.19
CA HIS A 71 -7.04 10.14 4.46
C HIS A 71 -6.80 10.10 5.96
N HIS A 72 -6.34 8.95 6.43
CA HIS A 72 -5.89 8.74 7.79
C HIS A 72 -4.57 7.96 7.78
N HIS A 73 -3.58 8.47 8.49
CA HIS A 73 -2.29 7.82 8.68
C HIS A 73 -2.31 6.99 9.97
N TYR A 74 -1.83 5.75 9.88
CA TYR A 74 -1.60 4.87 11.03
C TYR A 74 -0.10 4.61 11.16
N ASP A 75 0.48 5.09 12.25
CA ASP A 75 1.84 4.75 12.65
C ASP A 75 1.88 3.30 13.15
N LEU A 76 2.65 2.42 12.50
CA LEU A 76 2.76 1.01 12.89
C LEU A 76 3.39 0.84 14.27
N ALA A 77 4.23 1.78 14.73
CA ALA A 77 4.79 1.74 16.09
C ALA A 77 3.70 1.82 17.17
N GLY A 78 2.52 2.35 16.84
CA GLY A 78 1.36 2.35 17.73
C GLY A 78 0.67 0.99 17.88
N PHE A 79 1.00 0.01 17.04
CA PHE A 79 0.35 -1.31 16.99
C PHE A 79 1.31 -2.47 17.27
N VAL A 80 2.57 -2.34 16.87
CA VAL A 80 3.59 -3.37 16.99
C VAL A 80 4.93 -2.76 17.38
N ASP A 81 5.76 -3.52 18.10
CA ASP A 81 7.14 -3.14 18.33
C ASP A 81 7.92 -3.24 17.03
N LEU A 82 8.27 -2.09 16.46
CA LEU A 82 9.11 -2.04 15.27
C LEU A 82 10.58 -2.20 15.65
N PRO A 83 11.39 -2.90 14.84
CA PRO A 83 12.83 -2.89 15.03
C PRO A 83 13.35 -1.47 14.91
N ALA A 84 14.23 -1.08 15.82
CA ALA A 84 14.95 0.17 15.73
C ALA A 84 15.63 0.31 14.37
N GLY A 85 15.49 1.48 13.73
CA GLY A 85 16.26 1.82 12.55
C GLY A 85 17.75 1.91 12.88
N PRO A 86 18.65 1.93 11.87
CA PRO A 86 20.06 2.21 12.09
C PRO A 86 20.22 3.62 12.66
N GLY A 87 20.26 3.74 13.98
CA GLY A 87 20.20 5.02 14.70
C GLY A 87 20.04 4.90 16.21
N ASP A 88 19.70 3.71 16.74
CA ASP A 88 19.78 3.43 18.16
C ASP A 88 21.23 3.06 18.55
N GLU A 89 22.00 4.07 18.94
CA GLU A 89 23.15 3.95 19.87
C GLU A 89 22.73 4.37 21.29
#